data_AF-A0A960Q9H4-F1
#
_entry.id   AF-A0A960Q9H4-F1
#
_cell.length_a   1.000
_cell.length_b   1.000
_cell.length_c   1.000
_cell.angle_alpha   90.00
_cell.angle_beta   90.00
_cell.angle_gamma   90.00
#
_symmetry.space_group_name_H-M   'P 1'
#
loop_
_entity.id
_entity.type
_entity.pdbx_description
1 polymer ?
#
loop_
_entity_poly.entity_id
_entity_poly.type
_entity_poly.pdbx_seq_one_letter_code
_entity_poly.pdbx_strand_id
1 'polypeptide(L)'
;MSRPYVFREVNPECDIETLWAQTGLFSLKDVVKILGTDTVIIRRQFAKLKHEGHDPWESMGVSNWAAGTYVVDLQRFKKWWASFPKKNPNPPPIAEEIPEGLSTSKIFDLGGVYPLKQIQSLPIPMRSLKNLIRKSECPEKEIGVWCVGKKFYVRMPTFRAYLSQKVPYFDNFLSRN
;
A
#
# COMPACT_ATOMS: atom_id res chain seq x y z
N MET A 1 33.34 1.41 -15.27
CA MET A 1 33.34 2.89 -15.40
C MET A 1 32.33 3.45 -14.39
N SER A 2 32.79 3.96 -13.24
CA SER A 2 31.91 4.59 -12.24
C SER A 2 31.61 6.02 -12.68
N ARG A 3 30.36 6.31 -13.03
CA ARG A 3 29.91 7.70 -13.25
C ARG A 3 29.93 8.44 -11.90
N PRO A 4 30.47 9.66 -11.81
CA PRO A 4 30.51 10.43 -10.58
C PRO A 4 29.11 11.00 -10.33
N TYR A 5 28.26 10.19 -9.71
CA TYR A 5 26.96 10.69 -9.31
C TYR A 5 27.14 11.67 -8.16
N VAL A 6 26.82 12.94 -8.41
CA VAL A 6 26.81 13.99 -7.38
C VAL A 6 25.57 13.81 -6.53
N PHE A 7 25.78 13.59 -5.24
CA PHE A 7 24.72 13.60 -4.23
C PHE A 7 24.21 15.04 -4.05
N ARG A 8 22.89 15.24 -4.14
CA ARG A 8 22.24 16.53 -4.04
C ARG A 8 21.15 16.49 -2.98
N GLU A 9 21.01 17.59 -2.25
CA GLU A 9 19.89 17.80 -1.35
C GLU A 9 18.67 18.24 -2.17
N VAL A 10 17.48 17.77 -1.78
CA VAL A 10 16.24 18.22 -2.39
C VAL A 10 15.75 19.44 -1.61
N ASN A 11 15.39 20.52 -2.32
CA ASN A 11 14.71 21.65 -1.69
C ASN A 11 13.38 21.16 -1.08
N PRO A 12 13.15 21.31 0.24
CA PRO A 12 11.95 20.81 0.89
C PRO A 12 10.64 21.48 0.46
N GLU A 13 10.71 22.64 -0.20
CA GLU A 13 9.55 23.37 -0.76
C GLU A 13 9.30 23.07 -2.24
N CYS A 14 10.07 22.13 -2.81
CA CYS A 14 9.94 21.70 -4.19
C CYS A 14 8.62 20.96 -4.41
N ASP A 15 7.86 21.36 -5.43
CA ASP A 15 6.69 20.61 -5.88
C ASP A 15 7.10 19.31 -6.62
N ILE A 16 6.12 18.45 -6.87
CA ILE A 16 6.36 17.14 -7.50
C ILE A 16 6.88 17.29 -8.94
N GLU A 17 6.41 18.30 -9.67
CA GLU A 17 6.81 18.52 -11.06
C GLU A 17 8.28 18.96 -11.16
N THR A 18 8.67 19.91 -10.31
CA THR A 18 10.04 20.41 -10.19
C THR A 18 10.96 19.31 -9.67
N LEU A 19 10.50 18.44 -8.77
CA LEU A 19 11.28 17.30 -8.30
C LEU A 19 11.63 16.39 -9.49
N TRP A 20 10.64 16.06 -10.33
CA TRP A 20 10.85 15.17 -11.47
C TRP A 20 11.64 15.78 -12.62
N ALA A 21 11.80 17.09 -12.66
CA ALA A 21 12.68 17.78 -13.62
C ALA A 21 14.16 17.69 -13.22
N GLN A 22 14.47 17.35 -11.96
CA GLN A 22 15.84 17.27 -11.48
C GLN A 22 16.58 16.02 -11.98
N THR A 23 17.91 16.12 -12.01
CA THR A 23 18.83 15.04 -12.36
C THR A 23 19.90 14.89 -11.29
N GLY A 24 20.35 13.66 -11.06
CA GLY A 24 21.35 13.32 -10.04
C GLY A 24 20.83 12.32 -9.01
N LEU A 25 21.62 12.14 -7.95
CA LEU A 25 21.26 11.29 -6.81
C LEU A 25 20.78 12.10 -5.64
N PHE A 26 19.69 11.62 -5.06
CA PHE A 26 19.03 12.27 -3.96
C PHE A 26 18.79 11.28 -2.83
N SER A 27 18.67 11.80 -1.61
CA SER A 27 18.23 11.03 -0.46
C SER A 27 16.81 10.52 -0.69
N LEU A 28 16.61 9.21 -0.51
CA LEU A 28 15.27 8.60 -0.62
C LEU A 28 14.29 9.25 0.36
N LYS A 29 14.76 9.65 1.55
CA LYS A 29 13.94 10.27 2.58
C LYS A 29 13.30 11.57 2.11
N ASP A 30 14.05 12.40 1.39
CA ASP A 30 13.58 13.72 0.96
C ASP A 30 12.66 13.59 -0.25
N VAL A 31 13.00 12.68 -1.18
CA VAL A 31 12.16 12.36 -2.34
C VAL A 31 10.79 11.85 -1.91
N VAL A 32 10.72 10.86 -1.00
CA VAL A 32 9.42 10.31 -0.60
C VAL A 32 8.58 11.28 0.22
N LYS A 33 9.21 12.22 0.94
CA LYS A 33 8.53 13.27 1.70
C LYS A 33 7.72 14.16 0.76
N ILE A 34 8.31 14.59 -0.36
CA ILE A 34 7.61 15.40 -1.38
C ILE A 34 6.53 14.58 -2.09
N LEU A 35 6.78 13.29 -2.35
CA LEU A 35 5.81 12.41 -3.00
C LEU A 35 4.67 11.95 -2.07
N GLY A 36 4.65 12.37 -0.81
CA GLY A 36 3.62 12.00 0.15
C GLY A 36 3.59 10.50 0.47
N THR A 37 4.75 9.83 0.47
CA THR A 37 4.86 8.39 0.75
C THR A 37 5.89 8.10 1.84
N ASP A 38 5.94 6.83 2.28
CA ASP A 38 6.84 6.39 3.35
C ASP A 38 8.05 5.63 2.77
N THR A 39 9.25 5.99 3.23
CA THR A 39 10.50 5.26 2.96
C THR A 39 10.38 3.75 3.20
N VAL A 40 9.60 3.32 4.18
CA VAL A 40 9.39 1.91 4.53
C VAL A 40 8.75 1.15 3.36
N ILE A 41 7.85 1.78 2.61
CA ILE A 41 7.19 1.16 1.45
C ILE A 41 8.22 0.90 0.36
N ILE A 42 9.04 1.90 0.05
CA ILE A 42 10.07 1.79 -0.99
C ILE A 42 11.13 0.76 -0.60
N ARG A 43 11.57 0.78 0.67
CA ARG A 43 12.56 -0.19 1.19
C ARG A 43 12.06 -1.63 1.16
N ARG A 44 10.75 -1.87 1.32
CA ARG A 44 10.17 -3.22 1.17
C ARG A 44 10.26 -3.69 -0.28
N GLN A 45 9.98 -2.82 -1.25
CA GLN A 45 10.11 -3.15 -2.67
C GLN A 45 11.57 -3.40 -3.05
N PHE A 46 12.49 -2.58 -2.53
CA PHE A 46 13.93 -2.81 -2.66
C PHE A 46 14.34 -4.19 -2.14
N ALA A 47 13.90 -4.56 -0.93
CA ALA A 47 14.23 -5.86 -0.34
C ALA A 47 13.60 -7.04 -1.12
N LYS A 48 12.37 -6.85 -1.62
CA LYS A 48 11.68 -7.84 -2.46
C LYS A 48 12.46 -8.11 -3.74
N LEU A 49 12.85 -7.06 -4.47
CA LEU A 49 13.65 -7.20 -5.70
C LEU A 49 14.97 -7.93 -5.44
N LYS A 50 15.69 -7.59 -4.36
CA LYS A 50 16.91 -8.33 -3.98
C LYS A 50 16.65 -9.80 -3.72
N HIS A 51 15.57 -10.13 -3.03
CA HIS A 51 15.20 -11.51 -2.74
C HIS A 51 14.83 -12.28 -4.02
N GLU A 52 14.25 -11.61 -5.01
CA GLU A 52 13.90 -12.17 -6.32
C GLU A 52 15.10 -12.24 -7.29
N GLY A 53 16.29 -11.80 -6.85
CA GLY A 53 17.51 -11.81 -7.68
C GLY A 53 17.60 -10.65 -8.67
N HIS A 54 16.69 -9.67 -8.59
CA HIS A 54 16.73 -8.45 -9.40
C HIS A 54 17.61 -7.38 -8.73
N ASP A 55 18.31 -6.59 -9.55
CA ASP A 55 19.04 -5.42 -9.06
C ASP A 55 18.06 -4.24 -8.84
N PRO A 56 17.87 -3.75 -7.60
CA PRO A 56 17.03 -2.60 -7.34
C PRO A 56 17.55 -1.31 -8.01
N TRP A 57 18.86 -1.22 -8.26
CA TRP A 57 19.41 -0.04 -8.93
C TRP A 57 18.94 0.06 -10.38
N GLU A 58 18.94 -1.06 -11.11
CA GLU A 58 18.42 -1.13 -12.49
C GLU A 58 16.90 -1.04 -12.53
N SER A 59 16.21 -1.66 -11.57
CA SER A 59 14.75 -1.79 -11.60
C SER A 59 14.02 -0.53 -11.10
N MET A 60 14.51 0.08 -10.02
CA MET A 60 13.85 1.21 -9.36
C MET A 60 14.76 2.44 -9.21
N GLY A 61 16.04 2.38 -9.57
CA GLY A 61 16.96 3.49 -9.37
C GLY A 61 17.31 3.73 -7.91
N VAL A 62 17.11 2.75 -7.02
CA VAL A 62 17.40 2.87 -5.59
C VAL A 62 18.66 2.07 -5.28
N SER A 63 19.59 2.67 -4.54
CA SER A 63 20.77 1.98 -4.01
C SER A 63 20.95 2.25 -2.52
N ASN A 64 21.63 1.32 -1.83
CA ASN A 64 22.06 1.50 -0.46
C ASN A 64 23.53 1.94 -0.47
N TRP A 65 23.80 3.14 0.04
CA TRP A 65 25.12 3.72 0.21
C TRP A 65 25.68 3.50 1.62
N ALA A 66 26.90 3.97 1.86
CA ALA A 66 27.55 3.86 3.17
C ALA A 66 26.64 4.34 4.32
N ALA A 67 26.77 3.67 5.47
CA ALA A 67 25.97 3.90 6.68
C ALA A 67 24.45 3.62 6.56
N GLY A 68 24.00 2.84 5.57
CA GLY A 68 22.59 2.44 5.45
C GLY A 68 21.68 3.52 4.84
N THR A 69 22.28 4.53 4.21
CA THR A 69 21.56 5.61 3.54
C THR A 69 21.06 5.13 2.18
N TYR A 70 19.77 5.30 1.92
CA TYR A 70 19.19 4.97 0.62
C TYR A 70 19.23 6.19 -0.29
N VAL A 71 19.79 6.03 -1.47
CA VAL A 71 19.84 7.05 -2.52
C VAL A 71 18.99 6.63 -3.71
N VAL A 72 18.48 7.63 -4.42
CA VAL A 72 17.62 7.46 -5.59
C VAL A 72 18.15 8.27 -6.77
N ASP A 73 18.28 7.60 -7.91
CA ASP A 73 18.33 8.24 -9.22
C ASP A 73 16.90 8.62 -9.63
N LEU A 74 16.60 9.92 -9.70
CA LEU A 74 15.25 10.39 -9.97
C LEU A 74 14.72 9.98 -11.34
N GLN A 75 15.57 9.84 -12.36
CA GLN A 75 15.13 9.48 -13.71
C GLN A 75 14.68 8.03 -13.77
N ARG A 76 15.43 7.12 -13.13
CA ARG A 76 15.05 5.70 -12.98
C ARG A 76 13.88 5.54 -12.02
N PHE A 77 13.93 6.22 -10.88
CA PHE A 77 12.90 6.15 -9.85
C PHE A 77 11.56 6.68 -10.35
N LYS A 78 11.52 7.75 -11.17
CA LYS A 78 10.30 8.27 -11.79
C LYS A 78 9.58 7.23 -12.64
N LYS A 79 10.33 6.48 -13.47
CA LYS A 79 9.77 5.41 -14.31
C LYS A 79 9.13 4.32 -13.47
N TRP A 80 9.86 3.84 -12.48
CA TRP A 80 9.36 2.83 -11.55
C TRP A 80 8.15 3.35 -10.75
N TRP A 81 8.22 4.58 -10.23
CA TRP A 81 7.17 5.23 -9.44
C TRP A 81 5.86 5.42 -10.24
N ALA A 82 5.95 5.63 -11.56
CA ALA A 82 4.78 5.68 -12.43
C ALA A 82 4.07 4.33 -12.54
N SER A 83 4.83 3.23 -12.58
CA SER A 83 4.29 1.86 -12.59
C SER A 83 3.94 1.33 -11.20
N PHE A 84 4.46 1.95 -10.14
CA PHE A 84 4.28 1.48 -8.77
C PHE A 84 2.80 1.65 -8.36
N PRO A 85 2.13 0.58 -7.89
CA PRO A 85 0.77 0.68 -7.37
C PRO A 85 0.80 1.54 -6.09
N LYS A 86 0.51 2.84 -6.28
CA LYS A 86 0.33 3.79 -5.19
C LYS A 86 -0.88 3.33 -4.40
N LYS A 87 -0.76 3.27 -3.05
CA LYS A 87 -1.95 3.16 -2.21
C LYS A 87 -2.91 4.26 -2.63
N ASN A 88 -4.12 3.86 -2.98
CA ASN A 88 -5.12 4.67 -3.66
C ASN A 88 -5.23 6.08 -3.01
N PRO A 89 -4.81 7.16 -3.69
CA PRO A 89 -4.84 8.50 -3.12
C PRO A 89 -6.27 9.01 -2.91
N ASN A 90 -7.23 8.43 -3.63
CA ASN A 90 -8.65 8.65 -3.44
C ASN A 90 -9.26 7.36 -2.86
N PRO A 91 -9.27 7.17 -1.53
CA PRO A 91 -10.04 6.09 -0.95
C PRO A 91 -11.49 6.23 -1.46
N PRO A 92 -12.13 5.12 -1.87
CA PRO A 92 -13.54 5.16 -2.26
C PRO A 92 -14.36 5.86 -1.18
N PRO A 93 -15.42 6.61 -1.55
CA PRO A 93 -16.26 7.32 -0.59
C PRO A 93 -16.69 6.35 0.50
N ILE A 94 -16.30 6.67 1.73
CA ILE A 94 -16.62 5.86 2.91
C ILE A 94 -18.12 6.04 3.12
N ALA A 95 -18.88 4.95 3.12
CA ALA A 95 -20.27 4.98 3.54
C ALA A 95 -20.29 5.29 5.04
N GLU A 96 -21.00 6.34 5.42
CA GLU A 96 -21.11 6.77 6.81
C GLU A 96 -22.09 5.83 7.53
N GLU A 97 -21.47 4.91 8.27
CA GLU A 97 -22.06 4.05 9.32
C GLU A 97 -22.88 2.85 8.84
N ILE A 98 -22.54 1.68 9.39
CA ILE A 98 -23.38 0.48 9.29
C ILE A 98 -24.62 0.74 10.17
N PRO A 99 -25.86 0.64 9.62
CA PRO A 99 -27.07 0.77 10.42
C PRO A 99 -27.07 -0.17 11.62
N GLU A 100 -27.46 0.34 12.79
CA GLU A 100 -27.56 -0.47 14.00
C GLU A 100 -28.58 -1.61 13.84
N GLY A 101 -28.30 -2.76 14.45
CA GLY A 101 -29.19 -3.92 14.45
C GLY A 101 -29.16 -4.79 13.18
N LEU A 102 -28.27 -4.51 12.22
CA LEU A 102 -28.04 -5.41 11.09
C LEU A 102 -27.34 -6.71 11.54
N SER A 103 -27.85 -7.84 11.04
CA SER A 103 -27.19 -9.14 11.20
C SER A 103 -25.88 -9.20 10.41
N THR A 104 -24.98 -10.11 10.79
CA THR A 104 -23.66 -10.22 10.14
C THR A 104 -23.81 -10.48 8.65
N SER A 105 -24.75 -11.37 8.28
CA SER A 105 -25.10 -11.63 6.89
C SER A 105 -25.47 -10.36 6.11
N LYS A 106 -26.38 -9.55 6.66
CA LYS A 106 -26.83 -8.30 6.01
C LYS A 106 -25.71 -7.28 5.87
N ILE A 107 -24.76 -7.24 6.81
CA ILE A 107 -23.59 -6.36 6.73
C ILE A 107 -22.73 -6.71 5.51
N PHE A 108 -22.52 -7.99 5.22
CA PHE A 108 -21.75 -8.44 4.05
C PHE A 108 -22.50 -8.28 2.71
N ASP A 109 -23.83 -8.17 2.76
CA ASP A 109 -24.68 -7.84 1.61
C ASP A 109 -24.70 -6.33 1.29
N LEU A 110 -24.19 -5.48 2.19
CA LEU A 110 -24.16 -4.04 1.94
C LEU A 110 -23.27 -3.70 0.73
N GLY A 111 -23.75 -2.78 -0.10
CA GLY A 111 -22.90 -2.07 -1.04
C GLY A 111 -22.04 -1.04 -0.31
N GLY A 112 -20.79 -0.86 -0.73
CA GLY A 112 -19.96 0.27 -0.29
C GLY A 112 -18.78 -0.10 0.61
N VAL A 113 -18.34 0.90 1.36
CA VAL A 113 -17.06 0.92 2.08
C VAL A 113 -17.25 1.34 3.52
N TYR A 114 -16.86 0.50 4.47
CA TYR A 114 -17.12 0.71 5.88
C TYR A 114 -15.86 0.59 6.73
N PRO A 115 -15.78 1.27 7.88
CA PRO A 115 -14.73 1.04 8.87
C PRO A 115 -14.80 -0.40 9.38
N LEU A 116 -13.67 -1.13 9.30
CA LEU A 116 -13.59 -2.51 9.77
C LEU A 116 -13.97 -2.68 11.24
N LYS A 117 -13.77 -1.63 12.06
CA LYS A 117 -14.16 -1.59 13.48
C LYS A 117 -15.67 -1.76 13.73
N GLN A 118 -16.50 -1.44 12.74
CA GLN A 118 -17.97 -1.57 12.86
C GLN A 118 -18.45 -2.99 12.56
N ILE A 119 -17.56 -3.87 12.07
CA ILE A 119 -17.86 -5.27 11.81
C ILE A 119 -17.47 -6.06 13.06
N GLN A 120 -18.46 -6.34 13.91
CA GLN A 120 -18.25 -6.94 15.22
C GLN A 120 -17.75 -8.40 15.14
N SER A 121 -18.08 -9.11 14.06
CA SER A 121 -17.86 -10.55 13.89
C SER A 121 -17.13 -10.84 12.57
N LEU A 122 -15.80 -10.73 12.59
CA LEU A 122 -14.99 -11.16 11.45
C LEU A 122 -14.80 -12.67 11.47
N PRO A 123 -14.97 -13.36 10.32
CA PRO A 123 -14.70 -14.80 10.21
C PRO A 123 -13.19 -15.12 10.23
N ILE A 124 -12.33 -14.10 10.26
CA ILE A 124 -10.88 -14.22 10.33
C ILE A 124 -10.30 -13.35 11.46
N PRO A 125 -9.29 -13.84 12.21
CA PRO A 125 -8.63 -13.03 13.22
C PRO A 125 -7.96 -11.79 12.62
N MET A 126 -8.02 -10.67 13.34
CA MET A 126 -7.41 -9.40 12.93
C MET A 126 -5.92 -9.51 12.61
N ARG A 127 -5.18 -10.37 13.33
CA ARG A 127 -3.76 -10.64 13.07
C ARG A 127 -3.55 -11.27 11.69
N SER A 128 -4.37 -12.24 11.32
CA SER A 128 -4.33 -12.90 10.01
C SER A 128 -4.66 -11.91 8.90
N LEU A 129 -5.69 -11.09 9.08
CA LEU A 129 -6.07 -10.05 8.13
C LEU A 129 -4.93 -9.03 7.90
N LYS A 130 -4.28 -8.55 8.97
CA LYS A 130 -3.12 -7.65 8.85
C LYS A 130 -1.97 -8.28 8.06
N ASN A 131 -1.72 -9.57 8.26
CA ASN A 131 -0.70 -10.29 7.50
C ASN A 131 -1.05 -10.42 6.02
N LEU A 132 -2.33 -10.68 5.70
CA LEU A 132 -2.82 -10.74 4.32
C LEU A 132 -2.66 -9.38 3.62
N ILE A 133 -3.12 -8.30 4.24
CA ILE A 133 -2.96 -6.93 3.72
C ILE A 133 -1.48 -6.59 3.50
N ARG A 134 -0.59 -7.05 4.38
CA ARG A 134 0.85 -6.81 4.26
C ARG A 134 1.50 -7.57 3.09
N LYS A 135 0.97 -8.74 2.74
CA LYS A 135 1.50 -9.60 1.67
C LYS A 135 0.93 -9.25 0.29
N SER A 136 -0.25 -8.66 0.25
CA SER A 136 -0.94 -8.26 -0.98
C SER A 136 -0.33 -6.99 -1.58
N GLU A 137 -0.22 -6.95 -2.91
CA GLU A 137 0.26 -5.77 -3.64
C GLU A 137 -0.84 -4.71 -3.75
N CYS A 138 -2.07 -5.16 -4.00
CA CYS A 138 -3.26 -4.33 -4.10
C CYS A 138 -4.38 -4.85 -3.18
N PRO A 139 -4.25 -4.71 -1.85
CA PRO A 139 -5.16 -5.34 -0.89
C PRO A 139 -6.60 -4.83 -1.02
N GLU A 140 -6.80 -3.59 -1.49
CA GLU A 140 -8.12 -3.06 -1.84
C GLU A 140 -8.80 -3.85 -2.96
N LYS A 141 -8.06 -4.27 -3.99
CA LYS A 141 -8.60 -5.00 -5.15
C LYS A 141 -8.68 -6.50 -4.90
N GLU A 142 -7.68 -7.05 -4.22
CA GLU A 142 -7.55 -8.49 -4.00
C GLU A 142 -8.38 -8.99 -2.82
N ILE A 143 -8.38 -8.24 -1.71
CA ILE A 143 -9.03 -8.63 -0.45
C ILE A 143 -10.26 -7.76 -0.20
N GLY A 144 -10.31 -6.54 -0.75
CA GLY A 144 -11.32 -5.56 -0.38
C GLY A 144 -11.01 -4.82 0.91
N VAL A 145 -9.81 -4.95 1.48
CA VAL A 145 -9.45 -4.32 2.76
C VAL A 145 -8.20 -3.47 2.60
N TRP A 146 -8.19 -2.26 3.15
CA TRP A 146 -7.00 -1.41 3.16
C TRP A 146 -6.92 -0.59 4.45
N CYS A 147 -5.79 0.10 4.64
CA CYS A 147 -5.59 0.99 5.77
C CYS A 147 -5.33 2.43 5.31
N VAL A 148 -5.95 3.38 6.03
CA VAL A 148 -5.67 4.81 5.94
C VAL A 148 -5.26 5.26 7.34
N GLY A 149 -3.98 5.65 7.50
CA GLY A 149 -3.38 5.87 8.81
C GLY A 149 -3.46 4.62 9.71
N LYS A 150 -4.10 4.76 10.87
CA LYS A 150 -4.35 3.65 11.82
C LYS A 150 -5.70 2.95 11.63
N LYS A 151 -6.55 3.43 10.71
CA LYS A 151 -7.90 2.90 10.49
C LYS A 151 -7.91 1.90 9.33
N PHE A 152 -8.68 0.84 9.48
CA PHE A 152 -8.90 -0.17 8.44
C PHE A 152 -10.30 0.02 7.85
N TYR A 153 -10.37 -0.13 6.53
CA TYR A 153 -11.59 0.02 5.74
C TYR A 153 -11.81 -1.23 4.92
N VAL A 154 -13.06 -1.57 4.71
CA VAL A 154 -13.45 -2.71 3.91
C VAL A 154 -14.47 -2.33 2.86
N ARG A 155 -14.28 -2.83 1.64
CA ARG A 155 -15.24 -2.83 0.55
C ARG A 155 -15.98 -4.15 0.61
N MET A 156 -17.24 -4.11 1.04
CA MET A 156 -18.03 -5.31 1.36
C MET A 156 -18.14 -6.31 0.20
N PRO A 157 -18.44 -5.90 -1.05
CA PRO A 157 -18.55 -6.86 -2.15
C PRO A 157 -17.26 -7.64 -2.40
N THR A 158 -16.12 -6.95 -2.42
CA THR A 158 -14.81 -7.56 -2.66
C THR A 158 -14.39 -8.44 -1.49
N PHE A 159 -14.63 -7.99 -0.25
CA PHE A 159 -14.26 -8.75 0.93
C PHE A 159 -15.12 -9.99 1.12
N ARG A 160 -16.42 -9.92 0.86
CA ARG A 160 -17.30 -11.09 0.83
C ARG A 160 -16.82 -12.10 -0.20
N ALA A 161 -16.56 -11.67 -1.43
CA ALA A 161 -16.08 -12.55 -2.49
C ALA A 161 -14.75 -13.22 -2.10
N TYR A 162 -13.82 -12.46 -1.51
CA TYR A 162 -12.57 -13.00 -0.98
C TYR A 162 -12.82 -14.07 0.09
N LEU A 163 -13.69 -13.80 1.06
CA LEU A 163 -13.98 -14.71 2.16
C LEU A 163 -14.68 -15.99 1.68
N SER A 164 -15.68 -15.89 0.79
CA SER A 164 -16.34 -17.06 0.21
C SER A 164 -15.36 -17.95 -0.56
N GLN A 165 -14.31 -17.38 -1.17
CA GLN A 165 -13.29 -18.16 -1.87
C GLN A 165 -12.20 -18.73 -0.96
N LYS A 166 -11.84 -18.03 0.12
CA LYS A 166 -10.60 -18.31 0.89
C LYS A 166 -10.84 -18.82 2.30
N VAL A 167 -12.03 -18.67 2.85
CA VAL A 167 -12.38 -19.11 4.21
C VAL A 167 -13.35 -20.27 4.11
N PRO A 168 -12.89 -21.51 4.38
CA PRO A 168 -13.77 -22.66 4.48
C PRO A 168 -14.91 -22.35 5.45
N TYR A 169 -16.15 -22.68 5.08
CA TYR A 169 -17.36 -22.46 5.88
C TYR A 169 -17.81 -21.00 6.03
N PHE A 170 -17.28 -20.04 5.29
CA PHE A 170 -17.75 -18.65 5.38
C PHE A 170 -19.26 -18.52 5.09
N ASP A 171 -19.77 -19.21 4.08
CA ASP A 171 -21.21 -19.16 3.78
C ASP A 171 -22.06 -19.79 4.90
N ASN A 172 -21.53 -20.80 5.60
CA ASN A 172 -22.15 -21.36 6.80
C ASN A 172 -22.05 -20.43 8.02
N PHE A 173 -21.03 -19.59 8.08
CA PHE A 173 -20.88 -18.56 9.11
C PHE A 173 -21.93 -17.45 8.92
N LEU A 174 -22.20 -17.06 7.67
CA LEU A 174 -23.25 -16.08 7.33
C LEU A 174 -24.67 -16.62 7.58
N SER A 175 -24.91 -17.93 7.44
CA SER A 175 -26.23 -18.50 7.71
C SER A 175 -26.56 -18.63 9.20
N ARG A 176 -25.56 -18.51 10.08
CA ARG A 176 -25.69 -18.63 11.54
C ARG A 176 -25.73 -17.29 12.29
N ASN A 177 -25.41 -16.17 11.64
CA ASN A 177 -25.24 -14.84 12.25
C ASN A 177 -25.84 -13.69 11.43
#